data_AF-A0A368H5V6-F1
#
_entry.id   AF-A0A368H5V6-F1
#
_cell.length_a   1.000
_cell.length_b   1.000
_cell.length_c   1.000
_cell.angle_alpha   90.00
_cell.angle_beta   90.00
_cell.angle_gamma   90.00
#
_symmetry.space_group_name_H-M   'P 1'
#
loop_
_entity.id
_entity.type
_entity.pdbx_description
1 polymer ?
#
loop_
_entity_poly.entity_id
_entity_poly.type
_entity_poly.pdbx_seq_one_letter_code
_entity_poly.pdbx_strand_id
1 'polypeptide(L)'
;MCALVFNLPRRPREYTFELRAKVDGQWNKWTSIPRRPWNLLERVCSINPPHYFVDNIGNREHMREVDIASANAQLSPTVWRYLVVVDSRQADYSSIDITKLADKPTSDYDHTPYYITASLTPEQIQRNIDFRLGDGQVHGGYLNYPLKESQYDPRWTLVPMSQVENEIMEPRLKTCGFTEEGNFECDMPLAEFISYIPLWIKTALVLCFSAVVFCFCIMLACGIRRFCENPNRTKESSIMYYHNDSPNTTSTTREYRKVERREFSAADREARMRFMEEQSNHTV
;
A
#
# COMPACT_ATOMS: atom_id res chain seq x y z
N MET A 1 -19.80 -7.87 -1.13
CA MET A 1 -20.45 -8.09 -2.45
C MET A 1 -20.97 -9.53 -2.49
N CYS A 2 -22.28 -9.74 -2.67
CA CYS A 2 -22.86 -11.08 -2.73
C CYS A 2 -23.21 -11.42 -4.19
N ALA A 3 -22.69 -12.54 -4.71
CA ALA A 3 -22.98 -13.01 -6.06
C ALA A 3 -23.89 -14.24 -6.00
N LEU A 4 -24.90 -14.29 -6.88
CA LEU A 4 -25.75 -15.45 -7.11
C LEU A 4 -25.36 -16.06 -8.46
N VAL A 5 -24.88 -17.30 -8.43
CA VAL A 5 -24.46 -18.03 -9.62
C VAL A 5 -25.48 -19.14 -9.90
N PHE A 6 -26.02 -19.16 -11.12
CA PHE A 6 -26.99 -20.15 -11.55
C PHE A 6 -26.46 -20.89 -12.78
N ASN A 7 -26.58 -22.22 -12.77
CA ASN A 7 -26.31 -23.02 -13.96
C ASN A 7 -27.61 -23.11 -14.79
N LEU A 8 -27.62 -22.47 -15.97
CA LEU A 8 -28.82 -22.37 -16.80
C LEU A 8 -28.79 -23.40 -17.93
N PRO A 9 -29.93 -24.04 -18.27
CA PRO A 9 -30.01 -25.03 -19.34
C PRO A 9 -29.74 -24.49 -20.76
N ARG A 10 -29.70 -23.17 -20.94
CA ARG A 10 -29.47 -22.52 -22.24
C ARG A 10 -28.57 -21.31 -22.08
N ARG A 11 -28.24 -20.64 -23.19
CA ARG A 11 -27.38 -19.45 -23.17
C ARG A 11 -28.03 -18.34 -22.33
N PRO A 12 -27.28 -17.61 -21.49
CA PRO A 12 -27.82 -16.51 -20.67
C PRO A 12 -28.57 -15.44 -21.47
N ARG A 13 -28.21 -15.25 -22.76
CA ARG A 13 -28.88 -14.30 -23.67
C ARG A 13 -30.32 -14.70 -24.04
N GLU A 14 -30.70 -15.94 -23.83
CA GLU A 14 -32.06 -16.44 -24.09
C GLU A 14 -33.00 -16.21 -22.90
N TYR A 15 -32.47 -15.82 -21.74
CA TYR A 15 -33.25 -15.55 -20.54
C TYR A 15 -33.44 -14.06 -20.29
N THR A 16 -34.53 -13.73 -19.61
CA THR A 16 -34.76 -12.43 -18.99
C THR A 16 -34.74 -12.63 -17.48
N PHE A 17 -33.86 -11.93 -16.78
CA PHE A 17 -33.75 -12.04 -15.32
C PHE A 17 -34.56 -10.93 -14.66
N GLU A 18 -35.48 -11.32 -13.79
CA GLU A 18 -36.25 -10.41 -12.97
C GLU A 18 -35.99 -10.71 -11.49
N LEU A 19 -35.74 -9.66 -10.71
CA LEU A 19 -35.53 -9.76 -9.28
C LEU A 19 -36.73 -9.18 -8.54
N ARG A 20 -37.10 -9.84 -7.43
CA ARG A 20 -37.92 -9.27 -6.38
C ARG A 20 -37.40 -9.72 -5.02
N ALA A 21 -37.51 -8.86 -4.03
CA ALA A 21 -37.17 -9.17 -2.65
C ALA A 21 -38.43 -9.16 -1.79
N LYS A 22 -38.43 -9.95 -0.72
CA LYS A 22 -39.44 -9.90 0.34
C LYS A 22 -38.85 -9.14 1.52
N VAL A 23 -39.42 -8.00 1.87
CA VAL A 23 -38.99 -7.16 2.98
C VAL A 23 -40.18 -7.03 3.93
N ASP A 24 -39.97 -7.31 5.22
CA ASP A 24 -41.00 -7.24 6.26
C ASP A 24 -42.32 -7.96 5.91
N GLY A 25 -42.19 -9.16 5.32
CA GLY A 25 -43.35 -9.97 4.97
C GLY A 25 -44.02 -9.59 3.64
N GLN A 26 -43.64 -8.48 3.01
CA GLN A 26 -44.22 -8.01 1.75
C GLN A 26 -43.26 -8.15 0.57
N TRP A 27 -43.80 -8.51 -0.60
CA TRP A 27 -43.01 -8.62 -1.84
C TRP A 27 -42.94 -7.28 -2.56
N ASN A 28 -41.74 -6.89 -2.97
CA ASN A 28 -41.53 -5.74 -3.86
C ASN A 28 -41.90 -6.08 -5.31
N LYS A 29 -42.01 -5.03 -6.14
CA LYS A 29 -42.25 -5.16 -7.59
C LYS A 29 -41.10 -5.89 -8.28
N TRP A 30 -41.43 -6.70 -9.29
CA TRP A 30 -40.46 -7.25 -10.21
C TRP A 30 -39.65 -6.15 -10.89
N THR A 31 -38.34 -6.28 -10.83
CA THR A 31 -37.39 -5.38 -11.50
C THR A 31 -36.56 -6.20 -12.47
N SER A 32 -36.64 -5.89 -13.76
CA SER A 32 -35.80 -6.54 -14.78
C SER A 32 -34.35 -6.09 -14.59
N ILE A 33 -33.42 -7.04 -14.56
CA ILE A 33 -32.00 -6.73 -14.57
C ILE A 33 -31.62 -6.33 -16.01
N PRO A 34 -31.14 -5.10 -16.24
CA PRO A 34 -30.66 -4.71 -17.55
C PRO A 34 -29.43 -5.55 -17.89
N ARG A 35 -29.45 -6.16 -19.08
CA ARG A 35 -28.29 -6.86 -19.61
C ARG A 35 -27.19 -5.84 -19.85
N ARG A 36 -26.09 -5.93 -19.10
CA ARG A 36 -24.92 -5.12 -19.39
C ARG A 36 -24.31 -5.60 -20.72
N PRO A 37 -24.05 -4.70 -21.67
CA PRO A 37 -23.26 -5.05 -22.85
C PRO A 37 -21.87 -5.48 -22.37
N TRP A 38 -21.37 -6.56 -22.97
CA TRP A 38 -20.06 -7.12 -22.67
C TRP A 38 -18.99 -6.04 -22.78
N ASN A 39 -18.39 -5.67 -21.66
CA ASN A 39 -17.25 -4.76 -21.65
C ASN A 39 -15.96 -5.58 -21.55
N LEU A 40 -15.10 -5.48 -22.56
CA LEU A 40 -13.76 -6.06 -22.56
C LEU A 40 -12.90 -5.59 -21.37
N LEU A 41 -13.25 -4.48 -20.71
CA LEU A 41 -12.58 -4.01 -19.50
C LEU A 41 -13.05 -4.67 -18.19
N GLU A 42 -14.16 -5.43 -18.18
CA GLU A 42 -14.59 -6.21 -17.01
C GLU A 42 -13.83 -7.57 -16.90
N ARG A 43 -12.79 -7.79 -17.74
CA ARG A 43 -11.81 -8.90 -17.70
C ARG A 43 -11.04 -9.07 -16.36
N VAL A 44 -11.37 -8.29 -15.33
CA VAL A 44 -10.55 -8.09 -14.12
C VAL A 44 -11.00 -8.93 -12.92
N CYS A 45 -12.14 -9.62 -12.98
CA CYS A 45 -12.58 -10.49 -11.88
C CYS A 45 -12.10 -11.93 -12.09
N SER A 46 -11.25 -12.42 -11.19
CA SER A 46 -10.64 -13.76 -11.14
C SER A 46 -11.63 -14.93 -10.99
N ILE A 47 -12.93 -14.69 -11.10
CA ILE A 47 -13.97 -15.72 -11.10
C ILE A 47 -14.90 -15.39 -12.25
N ASN A 48 -14.58 -15.90 -13.44
CA ASN A 48 -15.51 -15.90 -14.55
C ASN A 48 -16.34 -17.18 -14.46
N PRO A 49 -17.55 -17.18 -13.87
CA PRO A 49 -18.45 -18.30 -14.08
C PRO A 49 -18.63 -18.50 -15.58
N PRO A 50 -18.66 -19.74 -16.07
CA PRO A 50 -18.68 -20.00 -17.50
C PRO A 50 -19.84 -19.26 -18.16
N HIS A 51 -19.56 -18.56 -19.26
CA HIS A 51 -20.55 -17.71 -19.94
C HIS A 51 -21.70 -18.48 -20.59
N TYR A 52 -21.63 -19.81 -20.58
CA TYR A 52 -22.57 -20.74 -21.16
C TYR A 52 -22.53 -22.07 -20.39
N PHE A 53 -23.55 -22.91 -20.59
CA PHE A 53 -23.60 -24.25 -20.02
C PHE A 53 -22.37 -25.06 -20.46
N VAL A 54 -21.71 -25.70 -19.51
CA VAL A 54 -20.55 -26.56 -19.79
C VAL A 54 -21.02 -28.01 -19.73
N ASP A 55 -21.02 -28.66 -20.88
CA ASP A 55 -21.36 -30.07 -21.01
C ASP A 55 -20.29 -30.97 -20.39
N ASN A 56 -20.65 -32.22 -20.07
CA ASN A 56 -19.74 -33.28 -19.62
C ASN A 56 -18.98 -33.05 -18.31
N ILE A 57 -19.41 -32.10 -17.48
CA ILE A 57 -18.93 -31.99 -16.09
C ILE A 57 -19.20 -33.30 -15.36
N GLY A 58 -18.18 -33.84 -14.69
CA GLY A 58 -18.29 -35.13 -13.98
C GLY A 58 -18.11 -36.38 -14.85
N ASN A 59 -18.05 -36.25 -16.19
CA ASN A 59 -17.84 -37.38 -17.08
C ASN A 59 -16.35 -37.79 -17.14
N ARG A 60 -16.03 -39.02 -16.71
CA ARG A 60 -14.65 -39.55 -16.69
C ARG A 60 -14.03 -39.67 -18.07
N GLU A 61 -14.82 -39.82 -19.13
CA GLU A 61 -14.31 -39.88 -20.51
C GLU A 61 -13.77 -38.54 -21.00
N HIS A 62 -14.11 -37.45 -20.31
CA HIS A 62 -13.70 -36.08 -20.61
C HIS A 62 -12.72 -35.56 -19.56
N MET A 63 -12.15 -36.47 -18.77
CA MET A 63 -11.17 -36.18 -17.72
C MET A 63 -9.89 -36.98 -17.94
N ARG A 64 -8.77 -36.43 -17.44
CA ARG A 64 -7.48 -37.11 -17.47
C ARG A 64 -6.71 -36.88 -16.18
N GLU A 65 -6.30 -37.96 -15.53
CA GLU A 65 -5.37 -37.88 -14.41
C GLU A 65 -3.99 -37.46 -14.91
N VAL A 66 -3.40 -36.49 -14.23
CA VAL A 66 -2.05 -35.99 -14.54
C VAL A 66 -1.19 -36.01 -13.29
N ASP A 67 0.04 -36.46 -13.45
CA ASP A 67 1.03 -36.42 -12.38
C ASP A 67 1.72 -35.06 -12.41
N ILE A 68 1.30 -34.16 -11.52
CA ILE A 68 1.86 -32.81 -11.39
C ILE A 68 3.37 -32.86 -11.11
N ALA A 69 3.83 -33.83 -10.30
CA ALA A 69 5.25 -33.97 -9.99
C ALA A 69 6.11 -34.27 -11.23
N SER A 70 5.54 -34.92 -12.25
CA SER A 70 6.25 -35.25 -13.49
C SER A 70 6.66 -34.02 -14.31
N ALA A 71 6.00 -32.88 -14.10
CA ALA A 71 6.31 -31.63 -14.82
C ALA A 71 7.70 -31.06 -14.47
N ASN A 72 8.37 -31.60 -13.44
CA ASN A 72 9.71 -31.20 -12.99
C ASN A 72 9.86 -29.67 -12.88
N ALA A 73 8.79 -29.00 -12.43
CA ALA A 73 8.77 -27.57 -12.31
C ALA A 73 9.74 -27.14 -11.21
N GLN A 74 10.57 -26.15 -11.50
CA GLN A 74 11.57 -25.69 -10.54
C GLN A 74 10.84 -25.06 -9.34
N LEU A 75 10.91 -25.74 -8.20
CA LEU A 75 10.39 -25.25 -6.92
C LEU A 75 11.32 -24.14 -6.44
N SER A 76 10.98 -22.89 -6.77
CA SER A 76 11.71 -21.71 -6.30
C SER A 76 10.84 -20.92 -5.33
N PRO A 77 11.41 -20.39 -4.23
CA PRO A 77 10.67 -19.53 -3.30
C PRO A 77 10.18 -18.22 -3.94
N THR A 78 10.67 -17.89 -5.15
CA THR A 78 10.25 -16.72 -5.92
C THR A 78 8.97 -16.95 -6.73
N VAL A 79 8.49 -18.19 -6.83
CA VAL A 79 7.28 -18.52 -7.58
C VAL A 79 6.07 -18.25 -6.70
N TRP A 80 5.17 -17.40 -7.21
CA TRP A 80 3.94 -17.03 -6.52
C TRP A 80 2.84 -18.08 -6.76
N ARG A 81 2.69 -18.54 -8.00
CA ARG A 81 1.70 -19.55 -8.42
C ARG A 81 2.21 -20.36 -9.61
N TYR A 82 1.65 -21.55 -9.79
CA TYR A 82 1.87 -22.40 -10.95
C TYR A 82 0.57 -22.47 -11.76
N LEU A 83 0.63 -22.05 -13.03
CA LEU A 83 -0.50 -22.19 -13.95
C LEU A 83 -0.42 -23.55 -14.62
N VAL A 84 -1.52 -24.29 -14.57
CA VAL A 84 -1.69 -25.50 -15.38
C VAL A 84 -2.23 -25.05 -16.74
N VAL A 85 -1.41 -25.21 -17.77
CA VAL A 85 -1.73 -24.80 -19.13
C VAL A 85 -1.93 -26.04 -19.98
N VAL A 86 -3.06 -26.08 -20.70
CA VAL A 86 -3.37 -27.12 -21.68
C VAL A 86 -3.05 -26.57 -23.07
N ASP A 87 -2.30 -27.34 -23.85
CA ASP A 87 -1.81 -26.98 -25.18
C ASP A 87 -2.37 -27.92 -26.25
N SER A 88 -3.36 -27.43 -26.99
CA SER A 88 -4.07 -28.13 -28.08
C SER A 88 -3.28 -28.32 -29.37
N ARG A 89 -2.03 -27.82 -29.45
CA ARG A 89 -1.19 -28.01 -30.64
C ARG A 89 -0.77 -29.47 -30.76
N GLN A 90 -1.06 -30.09 -31.90
CA GLN A 90 -0.72 -31.50 -32.15
C GLN A 90 0.74 -31.73 -32.56
N ALA A 91 1.38 -30.77 -33.24
CA ALA A 91 2.72 -30.99 -33.83
C ALA A 91 3.73 -29.85 -33.61
N ASP A 92 3.28 -28.69 -33.11
CA ASP A 92 4.15 -27.53 -32.92
C ASP A 92 4.75 -27.55 -31.50
N TYR A 93 6.09 -27.50 -31.42
CA TYR A 93 6.88 -27.49 -30.18
C TYR A 93 7.38 -26.09 -29.84
N SER A 94 6.88 -25.05 -30.51
CA SER A 94 7.21 -23.68 -30.17
C SER A 94 6.83 -23.36 -28.72
N SER A 95 7.65 -22.53 -28.08
CA SER A 95 7.43 -22.10 -26.70
C SER A 95 6.06 -21.44 -26.54
N ILE A 96 5.41 -21.68 -25.39
CA ILE A 96 4.15 -21.01 -25.04
C ILE A 96 4.45 -19.53 -24.78
N ASP A 97 3.69 -18.65 -25.42
CA ASP A 97 3.76 -17.22 -25.16
C ASP A 97 2.90 -16.90 -23.94
N ILE A 98 3.57 -16.62 -22.82
CA ILE A 98 2.94 -16.36 -21.52
C ILE A 98 1.98 -15.17 -21.60
N THR A 99 2.25 -14.19 -22.48
CA THR A 99 1.44 -12.98 -22.61
C THR A 99 0.07 -13.22 -23.24
N LYS A 100 -0.12 -14.37 -23.90
CA LYS A 100 -1.38 -14.79 -24.53
C LYS A 100 -2.15 -15.81 -23.70
N LEU A 101 -1.65 -16.16 -22.52
CA LEU A 101 -2.33 -17.07 -21.63
C LEU A 101 -3.63 -16.43 -21.12
N ALA A 102 -4.73 -17.14 -21.31
CA ALA A 102 -6.05 -16.75 -20.89
C ALA A 102 -6.87 -17.98 -20.50
N ASP A 103 -8.06 -17.77 -19.95
CA ASP A 103 -9.04 -18.83 -19.74
C ASP A 103 -9.52 -19.41 -21.08
N LYS A 104 -10.06 -20.63 -21.05
CA LYS A 104 -10.46 -21.35 -22.26
C LYS A 104 -11.39 -20.57 -23.19
N PRO A 105 -12.48 -19.92 -22.74
CA PRO A 105 -13.36 -19.17 -23.63
C PRO A 105 -12.68 -18.00 -24.34
N THR A 106 -11.80 -17.27 -23.63
CA THR A 106 -11.03 -16.18 -24.22
C THR A 106 -10.02 -16.72 -25.23
N SER A 107 -9.33 -17.81 -24.88
CA SER A 107 -8.40 -18.47 -25.79
C SER A 107 -9.09 -19.00 -27.06
N ASP A 108 -10.26 -19.62 -26.93
CA ASP A 108 -11.08 -20.07 -28.07
C ASP A 108 -11.50 -18.87 -28.96
N TYR A 109 -11.85 -17.73 -28.36
CA TYR A 109 -12.24 -16.52 -29.09
C TYR A 109 -11.05 -15.86 -29.80
N ASP A 110 -9.90 -15.77 -29.13
CA ASP A 110 -8.65 -15.21 -29.67
C ASP A 110 -7.89 -16.21 -30.56
N HIS A 111 -8.46 -17.40 -30.79
CA HIS A 111 -7.87 -18.50 -31.58
C HIS A 111 -6.46 -18.90 -31.10
N THR A 112 -6.22 -18.79 -29.79
CA THR A 112 -4.97 -19.21 -29.17
C THR A 112 -5.04 -20.72 -28.90
N PRO A 113 -4.01 -21.50 -29.25
CA PRO A 113 -4.11 -22.96 -29.16
C PRO A 113 -3.77 -23.50 -27.77
N TYR A 114 -3.62 -22.65 -26.76
CA TYR A 114 -3.36 -23.03 -25.38
C TYR A 114 -4.13 -22.14 -24.41
N TYR A 115 -4.47 -22.69 -23.24
CA TYR A 115 -5.28 -21.99 -22.24
C TYR A 115 -4.97 -22.44 -20.83
N ILE A 116 -5.28 -21.58 -19.86
CA ILE A 116 -5.14 -21.84 -18.43
C ILE A 116 -6.36 -22.65 -17.97
N THR A 117 -6.11 -23.76 -17.28
CA THR A 117 -7.16 -24.62 -16.73
C THR A 117 -7.21 -24.62 -15.19
N ALA A 118 -6.09 -24.28 -14.55
CA ALA A 118 -6.00 -24.16 -13.11
C ALA A 118 -4.85 -23.22 -12.71
N SER A 119 -5.01 -22.57 -11.56
CA SER A 119 -3.91 -21.88 -10.87
C SER A 119 -3.68 -22.53 -9.51
N LEU A 120 -2.48 -23.05 -9.29
CA LEU A 120 -2.10 -23.82 -8.11
C LEU A 120 -1.07 -23.05 -7.28
N THR A 121 -1.17 -23.15 -5.95
CA THR A 121 -0.18 -22.55 -5.05
C THR A 121 1.08 -23.41 -4.96
N PRO A 122 2.24 -22.84 -4.59
CA PRO A 122 3.47 -23.61 -4.38
C PRO A 122 3.30 -24.76 -3.39
N GLU A 123 2.48 -24.58 -2.34
CA GLU A 123 2.21 -25.62 -1.34
C GLU A 123 1.42 -26.79 -1.94
N GLN A 124 0.49 -26.53 -2.87
CA GLN A 124 -0.25 -27.59 -3.57
C GLN A 124 0.67 -28.42 -4.47
N ILE A 125 1.62 -27.78 -5.15
CA ILE A 125 2.63 -28.48 -5.96
C ILE A 125 3.57 -29.30 -5.07
N GLN A 126 4.05 -28.72 -3.97
CA GLN A 126 4.94 -29.41 -3.03
C GLN A 126 4.30 -30.65 -2.39
N ARG A 127 2.98 -30.61 -2.17
CA ARG A 127 2.21 -31.75 -1.64
C ARG A 127 1.82 -32.77 -2.70
N ASN A 128 2.15 -32.53 -3.97
CA ASN A 128 1.76 -33.33 -5.13
C ASN A 128 0.28 -33.72 -5.10
N ILE A 129 -0.61 -32.73 -5.09
CA ILE A 129 -2.05 -32.97 -5.04
C ILE A 129 -2.51 -33.81 -6.25
N ASP A 130 -3.51 -34.67 -6.02
CA ASP A 130 -4.19 -35.36 -7.10
C ASP A 130 -4.96 -34.35 -7.95
N PHE A 131 -4.51 -34.15 -9.18
CA PHE A 131 -5.13 -33.22 -10.11
C PHE A 131 -5.57 -33.93 -11.38
N ARG A 132 -6.75 -33.55 -11.86
CA ARG A 132 -7.37 -34.13 -13.05
C ARG A 132 -7.71 -33.03 -14.01
N LEU A 133 -7.18 -33.09 -15.22
CA LEU A 133 -7.61 -32.19 -16.29
C LEU A 133 -9.06 -32.49 -16.65
N GLY A 134 -9.85 -31.44 -16.83
CA GLY A 134 -11.24 -31.52 -17.27
C GLY A 134 -12.27 -31.93 -16.21
N ASP A 135 -11.95 -31.80 -14.92
CA ASP A 135 -12.87 -32.19 -13.83
C ASP A 135 -14.13 -31.31 -13.70
N GLY A 136 -14.18 -30.18 -14.42
CA GLY A 136 -15.27 -29.21 -14.37
C GLY A 136 -15.31 -28.38 -13.09
N GLN A 137 -14.25 -28.42 -12.27
CA GLN A 137 -14.14 -27.63 -11.04
C GLN A 137 -13.34 -26.35 -11.26
N VAL A 138 -13.51 -25.39 -10.33
CA VAL A 138 -12.77 -24.12 -10.37
C VAL A 138 -11.53 -24.24 -9.49
N HIS A 139 -10.35 -24.07 -10.10
CA HIS A 139 -9.05 -24.16 -9.44
C HIS A 139 -8.31 -22.82 -9.55
N GLY A 140 -8.17 -22.13 -8.42
CA GLY A 140 -7.45 -20.84 -8.36
C GLY A 140 -8.06 -19.74 -9.23
N GLY A 141 -9.37 -19.80 -9.50
CA GLY A 141 -10.10 -18.83 -10.32
C GLY A 141 -10.41 -19.30 -11.74
N TYR A 142 -9.77 -20.37 -12.20
CA TYR A 142 -9.94 -20.92 -13.54
C TYR A 142 -10.85 -22.13 -13.52
N LEU A 143 -11.85 -22.16 -14.40
CA LEU A 143 -12.67 -23.35 -14.60
C LEU A 143 -11.87 -24.38 -15.42
N ASN A 144 -11.76 -25.59 -14.89
CA ASN A 144 -11.08 -26.70 -15.54
C ASN A 144 -12.04 -27.43 -16.48
N TYR A 145 -12.17 -26.89 -17.69
CA TYR A 145 -13.16 -27.34 -18.68
C TYR A 145 -12.95 -28.80 -19.08
N PRO A 146 -14.02 -29.62 -19.14
CA PRO A 146 -13.95 -30.98 -19.66
C PRO A 146 -13.26 -31.05 -21.01
N LEU A 147 -12.39 -32.05 -21.16
CA LEU A 147 -11.67 -32.34 -22.40
C LEU A 147 -12.67 -32.79 -23.47
N LYS A 148 -12.45 -32.45 -24.74
CA LYS A 148 -13.26 -32.94 -25.86
C LYS A 148 -13.13 -34.45 -26.04
N GLU A 149 -11.92 -35.01 -25.93
CA GLU A 149 -11.63 -36.44 -26.10
C GLU A 149 -10.41 -36.89 -25.26
N SER A 150 -10.60 -37.44 -24.06
CA SER A 150 -9.50 -37.78 -23.13
C SER A 150 -8.32 -38.59 -23.71
N GLN A 151 -8.54 -39.38 -24.76
CA GLN A 151 -7.53 -40.22 -25.41
C GLN A 151 -6.63 -39.47 -26.40
N TYR A 152 -7.13 -38.39 -27.01
CA TYR A 152 -6.44 -37.62 -28.06
C TYR A 152 -6.17 -36.15 -27.65
N ASP A 153 -6.67 -35.74 -26.49
CA ASP A 153 -6.59 -34.37 -25.96
C ASP A 153 -5.33 -34.05 -25.13
N PRO A 154 -5.08 -32.76 -24.84
CA PRO A 154 -3.81 -32.18 -25.27
C PRO A 154 -2.65 -32.32 -24.28
N ARG A 155 -1.49 -31.86 -24.73
CA ARG A 155 -0.31 -31.71 -23.86
C ARG A 155 -0.63 -30.72 -22.74
N TRP A 156 0.01 -30.89 -21.60
CA TRP A 156 -0.12 -29.98 -20.48
C TRP A 156 1.27 -29.60 -19.96
N THR A 157 1.37 -28.43 -19.36
CA THR A 157 2.60 -27.96 -18.73
C THR A 157 2.29 -27.11 -17.51
N LEU A 158 3.27 -27.02 -16.58
CA LEU A 158 3.23 -26.08 -15.47
C LEU A 158 4.07 -24.85 -15.83
N VAL A 159 3.43 -23.69 -15.84
CA VAL A 159 4.10 -22.41 -16.02
C VAL A 159 4.25 -21.75 -14.65
N PRO A 160 5.48 -21.62 -14.11
CA PRO A 160 5.71 -20.87 -12.88
C PRO A 160 5.51 -19.38 -13.15
N MET A 161 4.78 -18.71 -12.26
CA MET A 161 4.50 -17.28 -12.34
C MET A 161 5.07 -16.56 -11.12
N SER A 162 5.83 -15.50 -11.36
CA SER A 162 6.19 -14.53 -10.32
C SER A 162 5.00 -13.65 -9.97
N GLN A 163 5.07 -12.96 -8.83
CA GLN A 163 4.02 -12.02 -8.42
C GLN A 163 3.82 -10.90 -9.46
N VAL A 164 4.92 -10.37 -10.02
CA VAL A 164 4.86 -9.28 -11.00
C VAL A 164 4.18 -9.73 -12.29
N GLU A 165 4.51 -10.91 -12.80
CA GLU A 165 3.88 -11.45 -14.01
C GLU A 165 2.39 -11.75 -13.78
N ASN A 166 2.03 -12.23 -12.59
CA ASN A 166 0.63 -12.43 -12.23
C ASN A 166 -0.15 -11.10 -12.17
N GLU A 167 0.44 -10.03 -11.64
CA GLU A 167 -0.18 -8.70 -11.60
C GLU A 167 -0.34 -8.07 -13.00
N ILE A 168 0.54 -8.42 -13.95
CA ILE A 168 0.43 -7.99 -15.36
C ILE A 168 -0.71 -8.75 -16.07
N MET A 169 -0.85 -10.04 -15.82
CA MET A 169 -1.88 -10.89 -16.46
C MET A 169 -3.28 -10.68 -15.87
N GLU A 170 -3.39 -10.63 -14.54
CA GLU A 170 -4.61 -10.30 -13.82
C GLU A 170 -4.41 -8.96 -13.10
N PRO A 171 -4.59 -7.83 -13.80
CA PRO A 171 -4.47 -6.52 -13.19
C PRO A 171 -5.63 -6.34 -12.22
N ARG A 172 -5.46 -6.80 -10.97
CA ARG A 172 -6.41 -6.50 -9.91
C ARG A 172 -6.52 -4.98 -9.83
N LEU A 173 -7.73 -4.47 -9.95
CA LEU A 173 -8.00 -3.08 -9.61
C LEU A 173 -7.62 -2.94 -8.13
N LYS A 174 -6.44 -2.37 -7.87
CA LYS A 174 -6.00 -1.92 -6.54
C LYS A 174 -6.92 -0.76 -6.15
N THR A 175 -8.12 -1.08 -5.68
CA THR A 175 -9.12 -0.08 -5.31
C THR A 175 -8.88 0.37 -3.89
N CYS A 176 -8.68 1.67 -3.71
CA CYS A 176 -8.86 2.29 -2.41
C CYS A 176 -10.34 2.65 -2.25
N GLY A 177 -10.94 2.26 -1.13
CA GLY A 177 -12.36 2.46 -0.88
C GLY A 177 -12.65 2.82 0.57
N PHE A 178 -13.80 3.44 0.79
CA PHE A 178 -14.36 3.57 2.13
C PHE A 178 -15.14 2.29 2.45
N THR A 179 -14.84 1.66 3.58
CA THR A 179 -15.62 0.56 4.12
C THR A 179 -16.99 1.08 4.60
N GLU A 180 -17.95 0.18 4.84
CA GLU A 180 -19.25 0.55 5.42
C GLU A 180 -19.12 1.23 6.79
N GLU A 181 -17.98 1.05 7.45
CA GLU A 181 -17.62 1.66 8.73
C GLU A 181 -16.97 3.06 8.57
N GLY A 182 -16.78 3.52 7.33
CA GLY A 182 -16.17 4.82 7.02
C GLY A 182 -14.64 4.84 7.05
N ASN A 183 -13.99 3.69 7.23
CA ASN A 183 -12.53 3.58 7.20
C ASN A 183 -12.03 3.51 5.76
N PHE A 184 -10.96 4.23 5.45
CA PHE A 184 -10.33 4.21 4.13
C PHE A 184 -9.28 3.09 4.09
N GLU A 185 -9.55 2.04 3.34
CA GLU A 185 -8.63 0.92 3.15
C GLU A 185 -8.16 0.85 1.70
N CYS A 186 -6.85 0.67 1.52
CA CYS A 186 -6.21 0.45 0.23
C CYS A 186 -5.48 -0.90 0.26
N ASP A 187 -5.75 -1.76 -0.71
CA ASP A 187 -4.96 -2.97 -0.98
C ASP A 187 -3.63 -2.59 -1.67
N MET A 188 -2.79 -1.79 -1.00
CA MET A 188 -1.45 -1.45 -1.46
C MET A 188 -0.45 -1.44 -0.30
N PRO A 189 0.78 -1.96 -0.50
CA PRO A 189 1.84 -1.82 0.49
C PRO A 189 2.21 -0.35 0.68
N LEU A 190 2.52 0.06 1.93
CA LEU A 190 2.84 1.45 2.30
C LEU A 190 3.91 2.10 1.40
N ALA A 191 4.87 1.32 0.91
CA ALA A 191 5.91 1.80 0.01
C ALA A 191 5.38 2.28 -1.35
N GLU A 192 4.41 1.55 -1.94
CA GLU A 192 3.76 1.96 -3.19
C GLU A 192 2.90 3.20 -2.96
N PHE A 193 2.16 3.26 -1.84
CA PHE A 193 1.37 4.44 -1.49
C PHE A 193 2.23 5.70 -1.39
N ILE A 194 3.39 5.60 -0.72
CA ILE A 194 4.33 6.71 -0.60
C ILE A 194 4.84 7.14 -1.98
N SER A 195 5.02 6.23 -2.94
CA SER A 195 5.49 6.57 -4.28
C SER A 195 4.53 7.51 -5.03
N TYR A 196 3.22 7.30 -4.90
CA TYR A 196 2.17 8.09 -5.54
C TYR A 196 1.95 9.48 -4.94
N ILE A 197 2.42 9.72 -3.71
CA ILE A 197 2.31 11.04 -3.09
C ILE A 197 3.13 12.07 -3.90
N PRO A 198 2.51 13.19 -4.34
CA PRO A 198 3.20 14.25 -5.05
C PRO A 198 4.45 14.75 -4.32
N LEU A 199 5.51 15.04 -5.07
CA LEU A 199 6.81 15.43 -4.50
C LEU A 199 6.71 16.66 -3.58
N TRP A 200 5.83 17.60 -3.90
CA TRP A 200 5.61 18.82 -3.10
C TRP A 200 5.04 18.54 -1.71
N ILE A 201 4.21 17.50 -1.55
CA ILE A 201 3.69 17.08 -0.25
C ILE A 201 4.82 16.44 0.57
N LYS A 202 5.64 15.59 -0.07
CA LYS A 202 6.80 14.96 0.58
C LYS A 202 7.78 16.01 1.09
N THR A 203 8.13 16.99 0.27
CA THR A 203 9.05 18.06 0.66
C THR A 203 8.45 18.94 1.77
N ALA A 204 7.16 19.26 1.70
CA ALA A 204 6.48 20.01 2.75
C ALA A 204 6.46 19.26 4.09
N LEU A 205 6.20 17.95 4.09
CA LEU A 205 6.23 17.11 5.31
C LEU A 205 7.63 17.07 5.94
N VAL A 206 8.66 16.88 5.12
CA VAL A 206 10.05 16.85 5.59
C VAL A 206 10.48 18.21 6.15
N LEU A 207 10.11 19.31 5.50
CA LEU A 207 10.37 20.66 5.98
C LEU A 207 9.62 20.99 7.28
N CYS A 208 8.38 20.53 7.40
CA CYS A 208 7.60 20.71 8.62
C CYS A 208 8.22 19.92 9.78
N PHE A 209 8.61 18.67 9.53
CA PHE A 209 9.27 17.84 10.53
C PHE A 209 10.63 18.43 10.96
N SER A 210 11.43 18.92 10.00
CA SER A 210 12.72 19.55 10.33
C SER A 210 12.54 20.84 11.12
N ALA A 211 11.52 21.64 10.83
CA ALA A 211 11.18 22.83 11.61
C ALA A 211 10.77 22.48 13.05
N VAL A 212 9.96 21.44 13.25
CA VAL A 212 9.56 20.97 14.59
C VAL A 212 10.77 20.50 15.39
N VAL A 213 11.64 19.68 14.78
CA VAL A 213 12.87 19.20 15.42
C VAL A 213 13.80 20.37 15.74
N PHE A 214 13.95 21.34 14.83
CA PHE A 214 14.77 22.52 15.05
C PHE A 214 14.24 23.37 16.22
N CYS A 215 12.93 23.61 16.29
CA CYS A 215 12.30 24.30 17.41
C CYS A 215 12.51 23.54 18.73
N PHE A 216 12.38 22.21 18.72
CA PHE A 216 12.63 21.38 19.90
C PHE A 216 14.10 21.46 20.36
N CYS A 217 15.05 21.43 19.43
CA CYS A 217 16.47 21.61 19.72
C CYS A 217 16.78 23.00 20.29
N ILE A 218 16.16 24.07 19.77
CA ILE A 218 16.29 25.42 20.34
C ILE A 218 15.72 25.47 21.75
N MET A 219 14.54 24.88 21.98
CA MET A 219 13.93 24.85 23.31
C MET A 219 14.80 24.09 24.32
N LEU A 220 15.40 22.97 23.93
CA LEU A 220 16.38 22.25 24.75
C LEU A 220 17.64 23.08 24.99
N ALA A 221 18.20 23.71 23.95
CA ALA A 221 19.40 24.55 24.09
C ALA A 221 19.17 25.77 24.99
N CYS A 222 18.02 26.44 24.85
CA CYS A 222 17.59 27.55 25.71
C CYS A 222 17.30 27.07 27.13
N GLY A 223 16.66 25.90 27.29
CA GLY A 223 16.42 25.27 28.59
C GLY A 223 17.71 24.95 29.31
N ILE A 224 18.67 24.30 28.64
CA ILE A 224 19.99 23.96 29.19
C ILE A 224 20.78 25.23 29.50
N ARG A 225 20.73 26.27 28.65
CA ARG A 225 21.37 27.57 28.95
C ARG A 225 20.81 28.18 30.23
N ARG A 226 19.49 28.12 30.43
CA ARG A 226 18.83 28.66 31.63
C ARG A 226 19.18 27.88 32.91
N PHE A 227 19.51 26.59 32.78
CA PHE A 227 20.02 25.76 33.88
C PHE A 227 21.53 25.91 34.13
N CYS A 228 22.32 26.24 33.10
CA CYS A 228 23.77 26.44 33.19
C CYS A 228 24.18 27.90 33.43
N GLU A 229 23.26 28.86 33.37
CA GLU A 229 23.53 30.25 33.69
C GLU A 229 23.59 30.41 35.22
N ASN A 230 24.81 30.32 35.75
CA ASN A 230 25.11 30.60 37.15
C ASN A 230 24.53 31.98 37.52
N PRO A 231 23.65 32.09 38.53
CA PRO A 231 23.00 33.36 38.90
C PRO A 231 23.98 34.43 39.40
N ASN A 232 25.25 34.09 39.61
CA ASN A 232 26.32 34.97 40.10
C ASN A 232 27.32 35.40 39.01
N ARG A 233 26.95 35.41 37.73
CA ARG A 233 27.88 35.88 36.69
C ARG A 233 27.93 37.40 36.66
N THR A 234 28.95 37.97 37.30
CA THR A 234 29.29 39.40 37.20
C THR A 234 29.59 39.76 35.74
N LYS A 235 28.76 40.63 35.14
CA LYS A 235 29.06 41.22 33.83
C LYS A 235 30.22 42.21 33.99
N GLU A 236 31.37 41.85 33.43
CA GLU A 236 32.49 42.78 33.32
C GLU A 236 32.19 43.78 32.18
N SER A 237 31.92 45.04 32.55
CA SER A 237 31.84 46.15 31.60
C SER A 237 33.01 47.10 31.85
N SER A 238 33.90 47.26 30.88
CA SER A 238 34.92 48.31 30.91
C SER A 238 34.30 49.64 30.47
N ILE A 239 34.43 50.67 31.32
CA ILE A 239 33.98 52.03 31.00
C ILE A 239 35.24 52.86 30.75
N MET A 240 35.34 53.48 29.58
CA MET A 240 36.42 54.40 29.24
C MET A 240 36.06 55.81 29.70
N TYR A 241 36.92 56.42 30.52
CA TYR A 241 36.80 57.83 30.92
C TYR A 241 37.82 58.66 30.14
N TYR A 242 37.39 59.77 29.59
CA TYR A 242 38.26 60.77 28.97
C TYR A 242 38.43 61.93 29.95
N HIS A 243 39.64 62.14 30.45
CA HIS A 243 39.98 63.35 31.20
C HIS A 243 40.51 64.41 30.22
N ASN A 244 39.86 65.57 30.20
CA ASN A 244 40.33 66.76 29.50
C ASN A 244 41.04 67.66 30.50
N ASP A 245 42.34 67.43 30.68
CA ASP A 245 43.18 68.32 31.48
C ASP A 245 43.86 69.35 30.56
N SER A 246 43.24 70.54 30.47
CA SER A 246 43.72 71.78 29.83
C SER A 246 43.60 71.91 28.29
N PRO A 247 43.51 73.14 27.74
CA PRO A 247 42.92 73.37 26.41
C PRO A 247 43.87 73.16 25.22
N ASN A 248 45.09 72.62 25.38
CA ASN A 248 46.01 72.50 24.24
C ASN A 248 46.92 71.27 24.18
N THR A 249 46.67 70.21 24.97
CA THR A 249 47.38 68.94 24.81
C THR A 249 46.49 67.76 25.20
N THR A 250 46.06 66.95 24.23
CA THR A 250 45.40 65.66 24.48
C THR A 250 46.44 64.59 24.84
N SER A 251 46.76 64.45 26.14
CA SER A 251 47.50 63.29 26.63
C SER A 251 46.53 62.17 27.01
N THR A 252 46.57 61.05 26.29
CA THR A 252 45.77 59.86 26.59
C THR A 252 46.45 59.01 27.66
N THR A 253 46.16 59.23 28.93
CA THR A 253 46.55 58.30 30.01
C THR A 253 45.44 57.28 30.22
N ARG A 254 45.77 56.01 29.99
CA ARG A 254 44.82 54.88 30.01
C ARG A 254 44.77 54.29 31.43
N GLU A 255 43.84 54.75 32.25
CA GLU A 255 43.63 54.17 33.57
C GLU A 255 42.54 53.08 33.52
N TYR A 256 42.94 51.82 33.72
CA TYR A 256 42.02 50.70 33.81
C TYR A 256 41.62 50.51 35.26
N ARG A 257 40.40 50.89 35.64
CA ARG A 257 39.84 50.52 36.94
C ARG A 257 38.78 49.45 36.77
N LYS A 258 39.00 48.29 37.40
CA LYS A 258 38.02 47.20 37.46
C LYS A 258 36.85 47.65 38.33
N VAL A 259 35.73 48.01 37.73
CA VAL A 259 34.50 48.37 38.46
C VAL A 259 33.60 47.13 38.50
N GLU A 260 33.52 46.49 39.66
CA GLU A 260 32.57 45.41 39.90
C GLU A 260 31.15 45.97 39.99
N ARG A 261 30.36 45.85 38.93
CA ARG A 261 28.92 46.11 38.99
C ARG A 261 28.21 44.84 39.43
N ARG A 262 27.87 44.76 40.73
CA ARG A 262 26.89 43.78 41.21
C ARG A 262 25.49 44.23 40.76
N GLU A 263 24.86 43.49 39.86
CA GLU A 263 23.45 43.67 39.56
C GLU A 263 22.65 43.18 40.78
N PHE A 264 22.07 44.11 41.54
CA PHE A 264 21.25 43.79 42.70
C PHE A 264 19.88 43.26 42.26
N SER A 265 19.45 42.15 42.88
CA SER A 265 18.10 41.60 42.75
C SER A 265 17.04 42.67 43.04
N ALA A 266 15.83 42.53 42.50
CA ALA A 266 14.73 43.43 42.79
C ALA A 266 14.46 43.55 44.30
N ALA A 267 14.59 42.43 45.03
CA ALA A 267 14.46 42.38 46.48
C ALA A 267 15.58 43.15 47.21
N ASP A 268 16.82 43.06 46.73
CA ASP A 268 17.96 43.76 47.32
C ASP A 268 17.87 45.28 47.09
N ARG A 269 17.33 45.69 45.93
CA ARG A 269 17.06 47.10 45.63
C ARG A 269 16.02 47.68 46.58
N GLU A 270 14.96 46.93 46.86
CA GLU A 270 13.89 47.36 47.75
C GLU A 270 14.36 47.44 49.22
N ALA A 271 15.15 46.46 49.68
CA ALA A 271 15.75 46.49 51.01
C ALA A 271 16.70 47.69 51.20
N ARG A 272 17.43 48.06 50.13
CA ARG A 272 18.35 49.20 50.17
C ARG A 272 17.64 50.56 50.12
N MET A 273 16.48 50.65 49.44
CA MET A 273 15.63 51.84 49.51
C MET A 273 15.07 52.04 50.92
N ARG A 274 14.60 50.96 51.58
CA ARG A 274 14.16 51.04 52.99
C ARG A 274 15.29 51.48 53.93
N PHE A 275 16.49 50.98 53.74
CA PHE A 275 17.65 51.37 54.56
C PHE A 275 18.02 52.86 54.40
N MET A 276 17.84 53.43 53.21
CA MET A 276 18.05 54.87 52.98
C MET A 276 16.93 55.73 53.59
N GLU A 277 15.69 55.25 53.59
CA GLU A 277 14.56 55.91 54.28
C GLU A 277 14.70 55.86 55.81
N GLU A 278 15.26 54.79 56.37
CA GLU A 278 15.55 54.73 57.82
C GLU A 278 16.69 55.68 58.23
N GLN A 279 17.72 55.85 57.39
CA GLN A 279 18.80 56.79 57.68
C GLN A 279 18.36 58.27 57.63
N SER A 280 17.41 58.63 56.76
CA SER A 280 16.91 60.01 56.71
C SER A 280 16.08 60.40 57.93
N ASN A 281 15.46 59.43 58.60
CA ASN A 281 14.65 59.64 59.80
C ASN A 281 15.48 59.75 61.10
N HIS A 282 16.79 59.49 61.06
CA HIS A 282 17.68 59.62 62.22
C HIS A 282 18.59 60.86 62.21
N THR A 283 18.39 61.77 61.25
CA THR A 283 18.96 63.12 61.26
C THR A 283 17.87 64.17 61.45
N VAL A 284 17.33 64.24 62.66
CA VAL A 284 16.65 65.42 63.24
C VAL A 284 17.14 65.58 64.67
#